data_AF-A0A7X5LJY9-F1
#
_entry.id   AF-A0A7X5LJY9-F1
#
_cell.length_a   1.000
_cell.length_b   1.000
_cell.length_c   1.000
_cell.angle_alpha   90.00
_cell.angle_beta   90.00
_cell.angle_gamma   90.00
#
_symmetry.space_group_name_H-M   'P 1'
#
loop_
_entity.id
_entity.type
_entity.pdbx_description
1 polymer ?
#
loop_
_entity_poly.entity_id
_entity_poly.type
_entity_poly.pdbx_seq_one_letter_code
_entity_poly.pdbx_strand_id
1 'polypeptide(L)'
;MTGTKSIDQLIQRYGILSTPGKDPLQRLTYLCGGDKGANALPYCMFNIIMNAPVSRRFTVHHFYHPTKKCRLATFLFDEKGQLIEQVYYAKVARWVELCRKLQRLVIQSRKDIQFAA
;
A
#
# COMPACT_ATOMS: atom_id res chain seq x y z
N MET A 1 16.54 -13.96 -14.87
CA MET A 1 15.11 -13.65 -14.62
C MET A 1 15.01 -12.21 -14.13
N THR A 2 14.26 -11.35 -14.83
CA THR A 2 14.04 -9.96 -14.40
C THR A 2 13.07 -9.94 -13.21
N GLY A 3 13.43 -9.26 -12.11
CA GLY A 3 12.67 -9.29 -10.86
C GLY A 3 11.19 -8.86 -10.95
N THR A 4 10.76 -8.24 -12.06
CA THR A 4 9.37 -7.86 -12.30
C THR A 4 8.46 -9.06 -12.62
N LYS A 5 8.94 -10.07 -13.34
CA LYS A 5 8.15 -11.28 -13.65
C LYS A 5 7.73 -12.03 -12.37
N SER A 6 8.60 -12.00 -11.36
CA SER A 6 8.30 -12.56 -10.04
C SER A 6 7.18 -11.82 -9.33
N ILE A 7 7.02 -10.51 -9.54
CA ILE A 7 5.91 -9.75 -8.92
C ILE A 7 4.58 -10.06 -9.59
N ASP A 8 4.53 -10.15 -10.91
CA ASP A 8 3.28 -10.54 -11.59
C ASP A 8 2.80 -11.93 -11.15
N GLN A 9 3.74 -12.88 -10.96
CA GLN A 9 3.43 -14.20 -10.40
C GLN A 9 2.95 -14.13 -8.96
N LEU A 10 3.55 -13.27 -8.13
CA LEU A 10 3.09 -13.07 -6.75
C LEU A 10 1.69 -12.43 -6.71
N ILE A 11 1.39 -11.47 -7.59
CA ILE A 11 0.05 -10.88 -7.72
C ILE A 11 -0.95 -11.95 -8.14
N GLN A 12 -0.63 -12.79 -9.12
CA GLN A 12 -1.50 -13.90 -9.52
C GLN A 12 -1.74 -14.91 -8.38
N ARG A 13 -0.71 -15.17 -7.56
CA ARG A 13 -0.79 -16.15 -6.48
C ARG A 13 -1.53 -15.65 -5.23
N TYR A 14 -1.27 -14.42 -4.82
CA TYR A 14 -1.76 -13.87 -3.55
C TYR A 14 -2.88 -12.84 -3.71
N GLY A 15 -3.10 -12.34 -4.93
CA GLY A 15 -4.05 -11.25 -5.17
C GLY A 15 -3.61 -9.94 -4.51
N ILE A 16 -4.58 -9.03 -4.31
CA ILE A 16 -4.40 -7.79 -3.56
C ILE A 16 -5.18 -7.91 -2.27
N LEU A 17 -4.54 -7.63 -1.13
CA LEU A 17 -5.21 -7.66 0.17
C LEU A 17 -6.30 -6.59 0.24
N SER A 18 -7.50 -7.02 0.64
CA SER A 18 -8.67 -6.16 0.91
C SER A 18 -8.81 -5.81 2.40
N THR A 19 -8.28 -6.67 3.27
CA THR A 19 -8.36 -6.57 4.74
C THR A 19 -6.97 -6.66 5.36
N PRO A 20 -6.79 -6.27 6.64
CA PRO A 20 -5.48 -6.26 7.27
C PRO A 20 -4.85 -7.64 7.27
N GLY A 21 -3.58 -7.69 6.90
CA GLY A 21 -2.88 -8.95 6.68
C GLY A 21 -1.48 -8.73 6.13
N LYS A 22 -0.77 -9.84 5.92
CA LYS A 22 0.58 -9.82 5.38
C LYS A 22 0.85 -11.11 4.59
N ASP A 23 1.46 -10.94 3.45
CA ASP A 23 2.05 -12.00 2.64
C ASP A 23 3.47 -11.58 2.19
N PRO A 24 4.21 -12.38 1.40
CA PRO A 24 5.55 -12.02 0.92
C PRO A 24 5.60 -10.77 0.02
N LEU A 25 4.51 -10.42 -0.66
CA LEU A 25 4.40 -9.28 -1.57
C LEU A 25 3.94 -8.00 -0.85
N GLN A 26 3.03 -8.12 0.11
CA GLN A 26 2.30 -6.97 0.65
C GLN A 26 1.98 -7.09 2.14
N ARG A 27 1.71 -5.93 2.75
CA ARG A 27 1.14 -5.82 4.08
C ARG A 27 0.08 -4.72 4.07
N LEU A 28 -1.10 -5.04 4.57
CA LEU A 28 -2.18 -4.07 4.78
C LEU A 28 -2.40 -3.90 6.29
N THR A 29 -2.48 -2.65 6.74
CA THR A 29 -2.77 -2.30 8.14
C THR A 29 -3.73 -1.14 8.22
N TYR A 30 -4.56 -1.13 9.26
CA TYR A 30 -5.36 0.04 9.63
C TYR A 30 -4.67 0.83 10.73
N LEU A 31 -4.76 2.14 10.65
CA LEU A 31 -4.27 3.08 11.64
C LEU A 31 -5.35 4.13 11.92
N CYS A 32 -5.37 4.67 13.13
CA CYS A 32 -6.18 5.83 13.47
C CYS A 32 -5.33 7.12 13.47
N GLY A 33 -5.96 8.29 13.49
CA GLY A 33 -5.25 9.54 13.75
C GLY A 33 -4.48 9.50 15.08
N GLY A 34 -3.26 10.00 15.09
CA GLY A 34 -2.36 9.96 16.25
C GLY A 34 -1.75 8.58 16.57
N ASP A 35 -1.95 7.56 15.73
CA ASP A 35 -1.46 6.21 15.99
C ASP A 35 0.08 6.12 15.86
N LYS A 36 0.75 5.61 16.91
CA LYS A 36 2.21 5.43 16.95
C LYS A 36 2.74 4.46 15.89
N GLY A 37 1.90 3.61 15.32
CA GLY A 37 2.23 2.78 14.15
C GLY A 37 2.69 3.60 12.94
N ALA A 38 2.32 4.89 12.88
CA ALA A 38 2.78 5.82 11.85
C ALA A 38 4.30 6.05 11.86
N ASN A 39 5.00 5.80 12.98
CA ASN A 39 6.46 5.94 13.09
C ASN A 39 7.23 5.10 12.06
N ALA A 40 6.63 4.03 11.53
CA ALA A 40 7.24 3.18 10.53
C ALA A 40 7.06 3.71 9.09
N LEU A 41 6.35 4.83 8.88
CA LEU A 41 5.96 5.37 7.58
C LEU A 41 6.91 6.49 7.11
N PRO A 42 6.90 6.82 5.80
CA PRO A 42 7.51 8.05 5.30
C PRO A 42 6.99 9.29 6.02
N TYR A 43 7.85 10.30 6.16
CA TYR A 43 7.53 11.51 6.91
C TYR A 43 6.24 12.21 6.44
N CYS A 44 5.99 12.28 5.13
CA CYS A 44 4.74 12.86 4.59
C CYS A 44 3.49 12.14 5.13
N MET A 45 3.49 10.81 5.12
CA MET A 45 2.37 10.00 5.63
C MET A 45 2.27 10.03 7.15
N PHE A 46 3.42 10.00 7.84
CA PHE A 46 3.49 10.15 9.29
C PHE A 46 2.83 11.45 9.73
N ASN A 47 3.20 12.57 9.09
CA ASN A 47 2.68 13.88 9.42
C ASN A 47 1.15 13.96 9.21
N ILE A 48 0.62 13.32 8.17
CA ILE A 48 -0.82 13.24 7.93
C ILE A 48 -1.52 12.51 9.09
N ILE A 49 -1.03 11.32 9.46
CA ILE A 49 -1.68 10.49 10.49
C ILE A 49 -1.57 11.13 11.86
N MET A 50 -0.40 11.66 12.23
CA MET A 50 -0.18 12.23 13.57
C MET A 50 -0.98 13.50 13.83
N ASN A 51 -1.28 14.29 12.79
CA ASN A 51 -2.07 15.51 12.92
C ASN A 51 -3.57 15.30 12.63
N ALA A 52 -3.99 14.07 12.33
CA ALA A 52 -5.41 13.76 12.11
C ALA A 52 -6.13 13.49 13.45
N PRO A 53 -7.44 13.79 13.54
CA PRO A 53 -8.26 13.41 14.68
C PRO A 53 -8.25 11.89 14.91
N VAL A 54 -8.28 11.46 16.18
CA VAL A 54 -8.26 10.03 16.58
C VAL A 54 -9.43 9.24 15.99
N SER A 55 -10.56 9.89 15.72
CA SER A 55 -11.73 9.28 15.07
C SER A 55 -11.49 8.93 13.60
N ARG A 56 -10.52 9.56 12.94
CA ARG A 56 -10.23 9.34 11.52
C ARG A 56 -9.46 8.06 11.32
N ARG A 57 -9.89 7.26 10.34
CA ARG A 57 -9.26 5.98 10.02
C ARG A 57 -8.49 6.06 8.71
N PHE A 58 -7.38 5.33 8.68
CA PHE A 58 -6.49 5.23 7.54
C PHE A 58 -6.22 3.78 7.22
N THR A 59 -6.09 3.49 5.92
CA THR A 59 -5.49 2.23 5.48
C THR A 59 -4.10 2.48 4.93
N VAL A 60 -3.12 1.75 5.44
CA VAL A 60 -1.76 1.73 4.90
C VAL A 60 -1.54 0.41 4.17
N HIS A 61 -1.08 0.49 2.93
CA HIS A 61 -0.75 -0.67 2.11
C HIS A 61 0.70 -0.60 1.65
N HIS A 62 1.51 -1.51 2.17
CA HIS A 62 2.91 -1.67 1.77
C HIS A 62 3.05 -2.77 0.73
N PHE A 63 3.91 -2.53 -0.26
CA PHE A 63 4.39 -3.54 -1.19
C PHE A 63 5.89 -3.70 -1.05
N TYR A 64 6.37 -4.94 -1.15
CA TYR A 64 7.76 -5.33 -0.93
C TYR A 64 8.35 -5.98 -2.18
N HIS A 65 9.67 -5.87 -2.32
CA HIS A 65 10.37 -6.54 -3.40
C HIS A 65 10.45 -8.06 -3.11
N PRO A 66 10.26 -8.93 -4.12
CA PRO A 66 10.18 -10.38 -3.94
C PRO A 66 11.44 -11.00 -3.36
N THR A 67 12.61 -10.51 -3.79
CA THR A 67 13.91 -11.09 -3.39
C THR A 67 14.65 -10.26 -2.35
N LYS A 68 14.27 -8.99 -2.17
CA LYS A 68 14.91 -8.06 -1.24
C LYS A 68 13.77 -7.60 -0.36
N LYS A 69 13.79 -7.85 0.95
CA LYS A 69 12.69 -7.46 1.87
C LYS A 69 12.56 -5.93 2.04
N CYS A 70 12.95 -5.14 1.05
CA CYS A 70 12.79 -3.70 0.99
C CYS A 70 11.41 -3.33 0.44
N ARG A 71 10.93 -2.14 0.81
CA ARG A 71 9.66 -1.60 0.31
C ARG A 71 9.83 -1.13 -1.13
N LEU A 72 8.83 -1.42 -1.96
CA LEU A 72 8.68 -0.91 -3.31
C LEU A 72 7.80 0.33 -3.34
N ALA A 73 6.65 0.24 -2.67
CA ALA A 73 5.69 1.30 -2.54
C ALA A 73 4.98 1.26 -1.19
N THR A 74 4.54 2.43 -0.73
CA THR A 74 3.57 2.56 0.34
C THR A 74 2.44 3.45 -0.16
N PHE A 75 1.20 3.03 0.09
CA PHE A 75 0.00 3.79 -0.21
C PHE A 75 -0.76 4.09 1.09
N LEU A 76 -1.25 5.32 1.21
CA LEU A 76 -2.09 5.77 2.30
C LEU A 76 -3.47 6.12 1.76
N PHE A 77 -4.48 5.45 2.27
CA PHE A 77 -5.89 5.71 1.93
C PHE A 77 -6.65 6.22 3.13
N ASP A 78 -7.68 7.02 2.89
CA ASP A 78 -8.65 7.39 3.91
C ASP A 78 -9.72 6.29 4.10
N GLU A 79 -10.63 6.54 5.05
CA GLU A 79 -11.79 5.71 5.34
C GLU A 79 -12.79 5.55 4.18
N LYS A 80 -12.78 6.47 3.21
CA LYS A 80 -13.60 6.39 1.99
C LYS A 80 -12.90 5.61 0.87
N GLY A 81 -11.70 5.09 1.12
CA GLY A 81 -10.89 4.39 0.13
C GLY A 81 -10.21 5.32 -0.87
N GLN A 82 -10.19 6.64 -0.64
CA GLN A 82 -9.48 7.59 -1.48
C GLN A 82 -7.98 7.57 -1.16
N LEU A 83 -7.15 7.57 -2.20
CA LEU A 83 -5.71 7.64 -2.05
C LEU A 83 -5.32 9.06 -1.61
N ILE A 84 -4.80 9.20 -0.39
CA ILE A 84 -4.32 10.48 0.16
C ILE A 84 -2.89 10.73 -0.26
N GLU A 85 -2.03 9.72 -0.11
CA GLU A 85 -0.59 9.86 -0.31
C GLU A 85 0.04 8.58 -0.83
N GLN A 86 1.12 8.71 -1.61
CA GLN A 86 1.86 7.57 -2.15
C GLN A 86 3.37 7.82 -2.16
N VAL A 87 4.14 6.79 -1.83
CA VAL A 87 5.60 6.84 -1.88
C VAL A 87 6.12 5.65 -2.66
N TYR A 88 6.94 5.92 -3.68
CA TYR A 88 7.70 4.91 -4.41
C TYR A 88 9.16 4.97 -3.99
N TYR A 89 9.72 3.85 -3.56
CA TYR A 89 11.11 3.80 -3.10
C TYR A 89 12.10 3.46 -4.24
N ALA A 90 11.59 3.01 -5.38
CA ALA A 90 12.42 2.67 -6.53
C ALA A 90 12.60 3.88 -7.46
N LYS A 91 13.84 4.13 -7.90
CA LYS A 91 14.18 5.19 -8.85
C LYS A 91 14.25 4.72 -10.31
N VAL A 92 14.33 3.41 -10.54
CA VAL A 92 14.46 2.83 -11.89
C VAL A 92 13.07 2.79 -12.55
N ALA A 93 12.96 3.32 -13.77
CA ALA A 93 11.70 3.49 -14.50
C ALA A 93 10.80 2.24 -14.51
N ARG A 94 11.40 1.06 -14.77
CA ARG A 94 10.68 -0.23 -14.77
C ARG A 94 9.96 -0.52 -13.44
N TRP A 95 10.57 -0.20 -12.30
CA TRP A 95 9.96 -0.42 -11.00
C TRP A 95 8.91 0.64 -10.67
N VAL A 96 9.10 1.87 -11.13
CA VAL A 96 8.09 2.93 -11.02
C VAL A 96 6.82 2.55 -11.78
N GLU A 97 6.95 2.02 -12.99
CA GLU A 97 5.82 1.55 -13.79
C GLU A 97 5.05 0.42 -13.09
N LEU A 98 5.78 -0.50 -12.46
CA LEU A 98 5.17 -1.55 -11.65
C LEU A 98 4.42 -1.00 -10.43
N CYS A 99 4.98 -0.03 -9.72
CA CYS A 99 4.28 0.64 -8.61
C CYS A 99 2.98 1.32 -9.08
N ARG A 100 2.98 1.94 -10.27
CA ARG A 100 1.76 2.49 -10.88
C ARG A 100 0.74 1.41 -11.22
N LYS A 101 1.18 0.23 -11.68
CA LYS A 101 0.29 -0.93 -11.90
C LYS A 101 -0.34 -1.40 -10.60
N LEU A 102 0.46 -1.57 -9.54
CA LEU A 102 -0.02 -1.96 -8.21
C LEU A 102 -1.04 -0.96 -7.67
N GLN A 103 -0.78 0.35 -7.80
CA GLN A 103 -1.71 1.38 -7.41
C GLN A 103 -3.07 1.24 -8.10
N ARG A 104 -3.08 1.03 -9.43
CA ARG A 104 -4.32 0.82 -10.19
C ARG A 104 -5.08 -0.41 -9.70
N LEU A 105 -4.38 -1.52 -9.44
CA LEU A 105 -4.99 -2.74 -8.93
C LEU A 105 -5.60 -2.54 -7.53
N VAL A 106 -4.89 -1.85 -6.63
CA VAL A 106 -5.41 -1.56 -5.28
C VAL A 106 -6.65 -0.66 -5.36
N ILE A 107 -6.60 0.40 -6.16
CA ILE A 107 -7.75 1.30 -6.35
C ILE A 107 -8.95 0.53 -6.90
N GLN A 108 -8.75 -0.34 -7.90
CA GLN A 108 -9.82 -1.15 -8.46
C GLN A 108 -10.41 -2.11 -7.42
N SER A 109 -9.56 -2.87 -6.72
CA SER A 109 -10.01 -3.83 -5.70
C SER A 109 -10.83 -3.17 -4.59
N ARG A 110 -10.53 -1.91 -4.26
CA ARG A 110 -11.27 -1.14 -3.25
C ARG A 110 -12.62 -0.64 -3.75
N LYS A 111 -12.70 -0.24 -5.03
CA LYS A 111 -13.99 0.11 -5.64
C LYS A 111 -14.91 -1.10 -5.65
N ASP A 112 -14.40 -2.27 -6.02
CA ASP A 112 -15.19 -3.50 -6.09
C ASP A 112 -15.77 -3.88 -4.71
N ILE A 113 -15.02 -3.66 -3.62
CA ILE A 113 -15.52 -3.85 -2.24
C ILE A 113 -16.60 -2.83 -1.89
N GLN A 114 -16.43 -1.57 -2.29
CA GLN A 114 -17.39 -0.51 -1.99
C GLN A 114 -18.74 -0.72 -2.69
N PHE A 115 -18.77 -1.45 -3.82
CA PHE A 115 -20.02 -1.82 -4.52
C PHE A 115 -20.60 -3.16 -4.07
N ALA A 116 -19.87 -3.96 -3.29
CA ALA A 116 -20.29 -5.27 -2.80
C ALA A 116 -20.75 -5.27 -1.34
N ALA A 117 -20.72 -4.11 -0.67
CA ALA A 117 -21.14 -3.88 0.72
C ALA A 117 -22.36 -2.96 0.76
#